data_AF-A0A371G4Q7-F1
#
_entry.id   AF-A0A371G4Q7-F1
#
_cell.length_a   1.000
_cell.length_b   1.000
_cell.length_c   1.000
_cell.angle_alpha   90.00
_cell.angle_beta   90.00
_cell.angle_gamma   90.00
#
_symmetry.space_group_name_H-M   'P 1'
#
loop_
_entity.id
_entity.type
_entity.pdbx_description
1 polymer ?
#
loop_
_entity_poly.entity_id
_entity_poly.type
_entity_poly.pdbx_seq_one_letter_code
_entity_poly.pdbx_strand_id
1 'polypeptide(L)'
;MGPFPISNDYSYILLVVDYVSTWVEAIATKTNDAKVVVDFLKFGVPKALISYQGTHFCIIMSSLLEKYGVIHRIATPYHPQTNDQEEVFNREIKKTLQK
;
A
#
# COMPACT_ATOMS: atom_id res chain seq x y z
N MET A 1 -4.93 -2.06 -2.80
CA MET A 1 -6.04 -1.83 -3.76
C MET A 1 -6.80 -3.12 -4.03
N GLY A 2 -8.10 -3.04 -4.31
CA GLY A 2 -8.94 -4.19 -4.68
C GLY A 2 -10.29 -4.21 -3.92
N PRO A 3 -11.09 -5.29 -4.06
CA PRO A 3 -10.80 -6.47 -4.87
C PRO A 3 -10.98 -6.21 -6.39
N PHE A 4 -10.11 -6.82 -7.20
CA PHE A 4 -10.18 -6.93 -8.65
C PHE A 4 -10.74 -8.30 -9.06
N PRO A 5 -11.16 -8.51 -10.34
CA PRO A 5 -11.47 -9.85 -10.84
C PRO A 5 -10.34 -10.83 -10.53
N ILE A 6 -10.70 -12.01 -10.02
CA ILE A 6 -9.72 -12.99 -9.58
C ILE A 6 -8.92 -13.50 -10.78
N SER A 7 -7.60 -13.45 -10.68
CA SER A 7 -6.67 -14.07 -11.61
C SER A 7 -5.67 -14.92 -10.83
N ASN A 8 -5.69 -16.25 -11.04
CA ASN A 8 -4.83 -17.20 -10.32
C ASN A 8 -4.89 -17.06 -8.77
N ASP A 9 -6.10 -16.85 -8.23
CA ASP A 9 -6.42 -16.51 -6.82
C ASP A 9 -5.96 -15.13 -6.32
N TYR A 10 -5.33 -14.31 -7.17
CA TYR A 10 -4.95 -12.95 -6.82
C TYR A 10 -6.12 -12.01 -7.13
N SER A 11 -6.47 -11.18 -6.15
CA SER A 11 -7.56 -10.20 -6.26
C SER A 11 -7.19 -8.84 -5.70
N TYR A 12 -6.02 -8.68 -5.09
CA TYR A 12 -5.55 -7.43 -4.53
C TYR A 12 -4.23 -7.03 -5.17
N ILE A 13 -3.94 -5.73 -5.13
CA ILE A 13 -2.64 -5.18 -5.50
C ILE A 13 -2.13 -4.36 -4.33
N LEU A 14 -0.96 -4.72 -3.80
CA LEU A 14 -0.19 -3.83 -2.93
C LEU A 14 0.56 -2.86 -3.84
N LEU A 15 0.27 -1.57 -3.70
CA LEU A 15 0.98 -0.51 -4.40
C LEU A 15 1.87 0.21 -3.40
N VAL A 16 3.14 0.35 -3.73
CA VAL A 16 4.11 1.11 -2.96
C VAL A 16 4.70 2.17 -3.88
N VAL A 17 4.73 3.41 -3.41
CA VAL A 17 5.31 4.52 -4.15
C VAL A 17 6.45 5.09 -3.31
N ASP A 18 7.66 5.09 -3.86
CA ASP A 18 8.76 5.82 -3.26
C ASP A 18 8.54 7.32 -3.43
N TYR A 19 8.48 8.03 -2.31
CA TYR A 19 8.08 9.43 -2.29
C TYR A 19 9.08 10.36 -3.01
N VAL A 20 10.38 10.03 -2.99
CA VAL A 20 11.43 10.91 -3.54
C VAL A 20 11.65 10.66 -5.02
N SER A 21 11.85 9.41 -5.40
CA SER A 21 12.11 9.01 -6.78
C SER A 21 10.84 8.88 -7.61
N THR A 22 9.67 8.89 -6.96
CA THR A 22 8.36 8.60 -7.57
C THR A 22 8.29 7.22 -8.22
N TRP A 23 9.20 6.32 -7.85
CA TRP A 23 9.22 4.94 -8.34
C TRP A 23 8.05 4.15 -7.73
N VAL A 24 7.42 3.31 -8.55
CA VAL A 24 6.20 2.58 -8.18
C VAL A 24 6.44 1.09 -8.29
N GLU A 25 6.09 0.38 -7.22
CA GLU A 25 6.08 -1.07 -7.15
C GLU A 25 4.65 -1.57 -6.92
N ALA A 26 4.18 -2.45 -7.80
CA ALA A 26 2.85 -3.04 -7.74
C ALA A 26 2.94 -4.55 -7.64
N ILE A 27 2.43 -5.13 -6.56
CA ILE A 27 2.52 -6.56 -6.28
C ILE A 27 1.11 -7.15 -6.19
N ALA A 28 0.82 -8.17 -7.00
CA ALA A 28 -0.43 -8.92 -6.91
C ALA A 28 -0.45 -9.76 -5.62
N THR A 29 -1.54 -9.66 -4.86
CA THR A 29 -1.69 -10.32 -3.55
C THR A 29 -3.04 -11.03 -3.45
N LYS A 30 -3.06 -12.18 -2.75
CA LYS A 30 -4.29 -12.97 -2.53
C LYS A 30 -5.14 -12.41 -1.40
N THR A 31 -4.52 -11.72 -0.44
CA THR A 31 -5.14 -11.10 0.73
C THR A 31 -4.69 -9.64 0.88
N ASN A 32 -5.41 -8.84 1.68
CA ASN A 32 -5.05 -7.46 2.01
C ASN A 32 -4.65 -7.30 3.49
N ASP A 33 -4.02 -8.33 4.06
CA ASP A 33 -3.67 -8.38 5.49
C ASP A 33 -2.27 -7.83 5.80
N ALA A 34 -1.95 -7.70 7.09
CA ALA A 34 -0.68 -7.13 7.51
C ALA A 34 0.54 -8.00 7.16
N LYS A 35 0.34 -9.31 6.94
CA LYS A 35 1.41 -10.24 6.60
C LYS A 35 1.99 -9.92 5.23
N VAL A 36 1.12 -9.57 4.28
CA VAL A 36 1.52 -9.12 2.93
C VAL A 36 2.48 -7.93 3.00
N VAL A 37 2.22 -6.97 3.89
CA VAL A 37 3.10 -5.79 4.06
C VAL A 37 4.41 -6.17 4.72
N VAL A 38 4.40 -7.04 5.74
CA VAL A 38 5.65 -7.52 6.37
C VAL A 38 6.52 -8.31 5.39
N ASP A 39 5.91 -9.15 4.56
CA ASP A 39 6.63 -9.90 3.55
C ASP A 39 7.29 -8.95 2.52
N PHE A 40 6.64 -7.83 2.19
CA PHE A 40 7.25 -6.77 1.38
C PHE A 40 8.46 -6.11 2.07
N LEU A 41 8.38 -5.82 3.38
CA LEU A 41 9.47 -5.20 4.14
C LEU A 41 10.75 -6.05 4.21
N LYS A 42 10.67 -7.36 3.92
CA LYS A 42 11.86 -8.23 3.81
C LYS A 42 12.79 -7.84 2.66
N PHE A 43 12.25 -7.20 1.62
CA PHE A 43 13.05 -6.72 0.48
C PHE A 43 13.73 -5.37 0.77
N GLY A 44 13.30 -4.67 1.82
CA GLY A 44 13.87 -3.41 2.26
C GLY A 44 12.98 -2.77 3.31
N VAL A 45 13.57 -2.24 4.38
CA VAL A 45 12.85 -1.56 5.45
C VAL A 45 12.87 -0.05 5.18
N PRO A 46 11.74 0.57 4.80
CA PRO A 46 11.68 2.00 4.56
C PRO A 46 11.76 2.76 5.89
N LYS A 47 12.27 3.98 5.86
CA LYS A 47 12.35 4.83 7.07
C LYS A 47 10.96 5.24 7.58
N ALA A 48 10.02 5.43 6.67
CA ALA A 48 8.64 5.74 7.00
C ALA A 48 7.71 5.06 5.99
N LEU A 49 6.53 4.67 6.46
CA LEU A 49 5.45 4.13 5.63
C LEU A 49 4.20 4.97 5.86
N ILE A 50 3.57 5.39 4.77
CA ILE A 50 2.31 6.14 4.80
C ILE A 50 1.21 5.20 4.33
N SER A 51 0.14 5.01 5.13
CA SER A 51 -1.03 4.21 4.71
C SER A 51 -2.34 4.97 4.88
N TYR A 52 -3.33 4.62 4.07
CA TYR A 52 -4.68 5.15 4.15
C TYR A 52 -5.56 4.33 5.10
N GLN A 53 -6.47 5.02 5.79
CA GLN A 53 -7.24 4.49 6.90
C GLN A 53 -8.15 3.31 6.51
N GLY A 54 -7.77 2.12 6.95
CA GLY A 54 -8.68 1.08 7.42
C GLY A 54 -8.39 0.88 8.90
N THR A 55 -9.31 1.28 9.80
CA THR A 55 -9.04 1.41 11.25
C THR A 55 -8.44 0.15 11.87
N HIS A 56 -8.93 -1.03 11.51
CA HIS A 56 -8.42 -2.31 12.02
C HIS A 56 -7.03 -2.68 11.45
N PHE A 57 -6.83 -2.45 10.15
CA PHE A 57 -5.56 -2.74 9.47
C PHE A 57 -4.46 -1.79 9.94
N CYS A 58 -4.75 -0.48 10.07
CA CYS A 58 -3.82 0.54 10.52
C CYS A 58 -3.31 0.32 11.96
N ILE A 59 -4.17 -0.08 12.89
CA ILE A 59 -3.76 -0.29 14.30
C ILE A 59 -2.79 -1.47 14.40
N ILE A 60 -3.15 -2.61 13.81
CA ILE A 60 -2.28 -3.80 13.80
C ILE A 60 -0.98 -3.50 13.07
N MET A 61 -1.05 -2.81 11.92
CA MET A 61 0.11 -2.42 11.14
C MET A 61 1.05 -1.48 11.91
N SER A 62 0.52 -0.51 12.64
CA SER A 62 1.35 0.44 13.41
C SER A 62 2.22 -0.29 14.43
N SER A 63 1.62 -1.20 15.20
CA SER A 63 2.35 -2.01 16.20
C SER A 63 3.40 -2.93 15.59
N LEU A 64 3.17 -3.35 14.35
CA LEU A 64 4.06 -4.24 13.61
C LEU A 64 5.24 -3.45 13.03
N LEU A 65 4.98 -2.32 12.38
CA LEU A 65 5.97 -1.43 11.79
C LEU A 65 6.92 -0.84 12.83
N GLU A 66 6.42 -0.52 14.03
CA GLU A 66 7.25 -0.06 15.15
C GLU A 66 8.34 -1.08 15.51
N LYS A 67 8.04 -2.39 15.49
CA LYS A 67 9.03 -3.46 15.73
C LYS A 67 10.14 -3.51 14.69
N TYR A 68 9.84 -3.06 13.46
CA TYR A 68 10.82 -2.96 12.37
C TYR A 68 11.51 -1.58 12.32
N GLY A 69 11.24 -0.68 13.27
CA GLY A 69 11.79 0.66 13.28
C GLY A 69 11.24 1.57 12.18
N VAL A 70 10.10 1.21 11.58
CA VAL A 70 9.45 1.98 10.52
C VAL A 70 8.49 2.98 11.14
N ILE A 71 8.66 4.26 10.81
CA ILE A 71 7.72 5.30 11.24
C ILE A 71 6.43 5.17 10.42
N HIS A 72 5.35 4.71 11.05
CA HIS A 72 4.05 4.64 10.40
C HIS A 72 3.32 5.98 10.49
N ARG A 73 2.93 6.54 9.35
CA ARG A 73 2.09 7.74 9.25
C ARG A 73 0.76 7.33 8.63
N ILE A 74 -0.34 7.71 9.27
CA ILE A 74 -1.67 7.46 8.74
C ILE A 74 -2.12 8.73 8.03
N ALA A 75 -2.40 8.63 6.74
CA ALA A 75 -2.95 9.75 5.97
C ALA A 75 -4.41 9.99 6.39
N THR A 76 -4.77 11.25 6.64
CA THR A 76 -6.15 11.62 6.95
C THR A 76 -7.04 11.42 5.73
N PRO A 77 -8.25 10.85 5.88
CA PRO A 77 -9.21 10.73 4.79
C PRO A 77 -9.47 12.09 4.13
N TYR A 78 -9.63 12.08 2.80
CA TYR A 78 -10.05 13.25 2.02
C TYR A 78 -9.11 14.48 2.12
N HIS A 79 -7.81 14.27 2.38
CA HIS A 79 -6.80 15.32 2.27
C HIS A 79 -5.77 14.99 1.17
N PRO A 80 -6.05 15.36 -0.10
CA PRO A 80 -5.28 14.92 -1.28
C PRO A 80 -3.80 15.35 -1.25
N GLN A 81 -3.51 16.47 -0.58
CA GLN A 81 -2.19 17.13 -0.62
C GLN A 81 -1.01 16.27 -0.14
N THR A 82 -1.25 15.15 0.56
CA THR A 82 -0.16 14.27 1.00
C THR A 82 0.16 13.16 0.00
N ASN A 83 -0.78 12.78 -0.89
CA ASN A 83 -0.71 11.53 -1.66
C ASN A 83 -1.30 11.64 -3.08
N ASP A 84 -1.30 12.82 -3.69
CA ASP A 84 -1.73 13.05 -5.09
C ASP A 84 -1.06 12.06 -6.07
N GLN A 85 0.19 11.69 -5.80
CA GLN A 85 0.94 10.73 -6.63
C GLN A 85 0.35 9.32 -6.57
N GLU A 86 0.06 8.79 -5.38
CA GLU A 86 -0.52 7.45 -5.23
C GLU A 86 -1.91 7.37 -5.89
N GLU A 87 -2.73 8.41 -5.76
CA GLU A 87 -4.06 8.45 -6.38
C GLU A 87 -3.97 8.43 -7.91
N VAL A 88 -3.04 9.19 -8.49
CA VAL A 88 -2.78 9.19 -9.93
C VAL A 88 -2.36 7.79 -10.40
N PHE A 89 -1.41 7.15 -9.72
CA PHE A 89 -0.99 5.79 -10.09
C PHE A 89 -2.09 4.75 -9.89
N ASN A 90 -2.84 4.81 -8.79
CA ASN A 90 -3.99 3.95 -8.55
C ASN A 90 -5.03 4.06 -9.67
N ARG A 91 -5.29 5.29 -10.14
CA ARG A 91 -6.23 5.56 -11.25
C ARG A 91 -5.72 5.00 -12.59
N GLU A 92 -4.44 5.19 -12.91
CA GLU A 92 -3.86 4.68 -14.16
C GLU A 92 -3.77 3.15 -14.18
N ILE A 93 -3.44 2.52 -13.05
CA ILE A 93 -3.44 1.06 -12.91
C ILE A 93 -4.86 0.51 -13.10
N LYS A 94 -5.85 1.10 -12.44
CA LYS A 94 -7.25 0.68 -12.60
C LYS A 94 -7.72 0.79 -14.06
N LYS A 95 -7.40 1.88 -14.75
CA LYS A 95 -7.73 2.05 -16.17
C LYS A 95 -7.08 0.99 -17.06
N THR A 96 -5.81 0.68 -16.79
CA THR A 96 -5.06 -0.31 -17.57
C THR A 96 -5.60 -1.72 -17.37
N LEU A 97 -5.97 -2.06 -16.13
CA LEU A 97 -6.51 -3.39 -15.79
C LEU A 97 -8.00 -3.58 -16.15
N GLN A 98 -8.71 -2.49 -16.45
CA GLN A 98 -10.12 -2.51 -16.88
C GLN A 98 -10.30 -2.46 -18.41
N LYS A 99 -9.21 -2.36 -19.18
CA LYS A 99 -9.21 -2.56 -20.64
C LYS A 99 -9.12 -4.04 -20.98
#